data_AF-A0A4S2M9A3-F1
#
_entry.id   AF-A0A4S2M9A3-F1
#
_cell.length_a   1.000
_cell.length_b   1.000
_cell.length_c   1.000
_cell.angle_alpha   90.00
_cell.angle_beta   90.00
_cell.angle_gamma   90.00
#
_symmetry.space_group_name_H-M   'P 1'
#
loop_
_entity.id
_entity.type
_entity.pdbx_description
1 polymer ?
#
loop_
_entity_poly.entity_id
_entity_poly.type
_entity_poly.pdbx_seq_one_letter_code
_entity_poly.pdbx_strand_id
1 'polypeptide(L)'
;MDLLMMQSFVLLMQAVLSTCSSCPPNYFLVPPDLCVVTLGEANTFCSAAKLCAEFGAARGHLTFLVGRNAREIMPHLDVSTNLWLGLNVFLTSSNASSVGWRDVDPRTPQYTTLGGEIQWHSGEPGGGVPIVISECKSAAMYDCSPTCNIMQLSVYCEYGGPLPTGNLRQKYRSDFPVPLDQFFTSDKNWHGCHQMLQKPSKLDCARKCTLDVACRSIYYDDADGRCVHMMYADARLPSTVRSETAKWERYAKTSYVVS
;
A
#
# COMPACT_ATOMS: atom_id res chain seq x y z
N MET A 1 -55.84 -10.85 -2.37
CA MET A 1 -54.40 -10.51 -2.45
C MET A 1 -53.75 -11.23 -1.29
N ASP A 2 -53.31 -12.46 -1.59
CA ASP A 2 -53.25 -13.55 -0.62
C ASP A 2 -52.12 -13.37 0.41
N LEU A 3 -52.42 -13.77 1.64
CA LEU A 3 -51.48 -13.77 2.77
C LEU A 3 -50.16 -14.51 2.44
N LEU A 4 -50.25 -15.53 1.58
CA LEU A 4 -49.12 -16.28 1.03
C LEU A 4 -48.22 -15.44 0.10
N MET A 5 -48.79 -14.53 -0.69
CA MET A 5 -48.02 -13.64 -1.56
C MET A 5 -47.22 -12.63 -0.74
N MET A 6 -47.81 -12.12 0.35
CA MET A 6 -47.16 -11.17 1.26
C MET A 6 -46.02 -11.82 2.06
N GLN A 7 -46.20 -13.06 2.55
CA GLN A 7 -45.13 -13.82 3.21
C GLN A 7 -43.96 -14.13 2.27
N SER A 8 -44.27 -14.47 1.01
CA SER A 8 -43.25 -14.75 -0.01
C SER A 8 -42.41 -13.52 -0.36
N PHE A 9 -43.04 -12.32 -0.42
CA PHE A 9 -42.34 -11.05 -0.63
C PHE A 9 -41.48 -10.63 0.57
N VAL A 10 -41.95 -10.87 1.81
CA VAL A 10 -41.16 -10.58 3.02
C VAL A 10 -39.95 -11.51 3.12
N LEU A 11 -40.09 -12.80 2.79
CA LEU A 11 -38.99 -13.76 2.73
C LEU A 11 -37.99 -13.41 1.60
N LEU A 12 -38.46 -12.97 0.44
CA LEU A 12 -37.58 -12.49 -0.63
C LEU A 12 -36.83 -11.21 -0.21
N MET A 13 -37.50 -10.25 0.42
CA MET A 13 -36.87 -9.02 0.92
C MET A 13 -35.85 -9.32 2.04
N GLN A 14 -36.14 -10.28 2.92
CA GLN A 14 -35.17 -10.75 3.94
C GLN A 14 -33.98 -11.48 3.32
N ALA A 15 -34.18 -12.25 2.25
CA ALA A 15 -33.09 -12.89 1.51
C ALA A 15 -32.23 -11.88 0.74
N VAL A 16 -32.83 -10.81 0.20
CA VAL A 16 -32.10 -9.71 -0.48
C VAL A 16 -31.39 -8.80 0.54
N LEU A 17 -31.90 -8.68 1.77
CA LEU A 17 -31.25 -7.95 2.87
C LEU A 17 -30.18 -8.77 3.61
N SER A 18 -30.07 -10.08 3.33
CA SER A 18 -29.04 -10.99 3.87
C SER A 18 -27.95 -11.35 2.86
N THR A 19 -27.58 -10.42 1.97
CA THR A 19 -26.20 -10.43 1.46
C THR A 19 -25.30 -10.02 2.62
N CYS A 20 -24.95 -10.97 3.50
CA CYS A 20 -23.81 -10.81 4.38
C CYS A 20 -22.64 -10.31 3.53
N SER A 21 -21.95 -9.26 3.98
CA SER A 21 -20.68 -8.81 3.43
C SER A 21 -19.64 -9.92 3.65
N SER A 22 -19.77 -11.03 2.93
CA SER A 22 -18.87 -12.15 3.03
C SER A 22 -17.61 -11.80 2.27
N CYS A 23 -16.48 -11.84 2.97
CA CYS A 23 -15.20 -11.71 2.31
C CYS A 23 -15.00 -12.78 1.23
N PRO A 24 -14.20 -12.51 0.19
CA PRO A 24 -13.82 -13.54 -0.76
C PRO A 24 -13.18 -14.74 -0.04
N PRO A 25 -13.19 -15.94 -0.65
CA PRO A 25 -12.54 -17.10 -0.06
C PRO A 25 -11.09 -16.81 0.33
N ASN A 26 -10.65 -17.35 1.47
CA ASN A 26 -9.33 -17.16 2.09
C ASN A 26 -9.09 -15.81 2.78
N TYR A 27 -10.10 -14.95 2.85
CA TYR A 27 -10.08 -13.75 3.69
C TYR A 27 -11.04 -13.96 4.86
N PHE A 28 -10.72 -13.36 6.00
CA PHE A 28 -11.63 -13.28 7.14
C PHE A 28 -12.17 -11.85 7.27
N LEU A 29 -13.40 -11.76 7.76
CA LEU A 29 -14.09 -10.49 7.99
C LEU A 29 -13.65 -9.90 9.33
N VAL A 30 -13.15 -8.68 9.28
CA VAL A 30 -13.00 -7.77 10.42
C VAL A 30 -14.16 -6.78 10.34
N PRO A 31 -15.11 -6.81 11.29
CA PRO A 31 -16.26 -5.92 11.27
C PRO A 31 -15.86 -4.43 11.25
N PRO A 32 -16.63 -3.56 10.57
CA PRO A 32 -17.89 -3.87 9.90
C PRO A 32 -17.75 -4.48 8.49
N ASP A 33 -16.67 -4.21 7.76
CA ASP A 33 -16.58 -4.53 6.32
C ASP A 33 -15.14 -4.71 5.78
N LEU A 34 -14.15 -4.96 6.64
CA LEU A 34 -12.77 -5.17 6.21
C LEU A 34 -12.51 -6.66 5.97
N CYS A 35 -11.93 -6.97 4.81
CA CYS A 35 -11.54 -8.32 4.46
C CYS A 35 -10.02 -8.44 4.46
N VAL A 36 -9.51 -9.31 5.33
CA VAL A 36 -8.07 -9.41 5.58
C VAL A 36 -7.59 -10.85 5.53
N VAL A 37 -6.29 -11.03 5.30
CA VAL A 37 -5.62 -12.33 5.31
C VAL A 37 -4.25 -12.21 5.98
N THR A 38 -3.86 -13.24 6.72
CA THR A 38 -2.50 -13.37 7.29
C THR A 38 -1.65 -14.27 6.40
N LEU A 39 -0.41 -13.82 6.10
CA LEU A 39 0.53 -14.53 5.23
C LEU A 39 1.82 -14.93 5.97
N GLY A 40 1.75 -15.06 7.31
CA GLY A 40 2.90 -15.36 8.14
C GLY A 40 3.74 -14.10 8.39
N GLU A 41 5.05 -14.19 8.18
CA GLU A 41 6.00 -13.15 8.57
C GLU A 41 6.92 -12.75 7.42
N ALA A 42 7.53 -11.57 7.55
CA ALA A 42 8.52 -11.09 6.60
C ALA A 42 9.66 -10.36 7.30
N ASN A 43 10.84 -10.41 6.68
CA ASN A 43 12.05 -9.75 7.21
C ASN A 43 12.17 -8.27 6.83
N THR A 44 11.33 -7.80 5.89
CA THR A 44 11.38 -6.41 5.40
C THR A 44 10.00 -5.93 5.00
N PHE A 45 9.79 -4.61 5.06
CA PHE A 45 8.60 -3.94 4.54
C PHE A 45 8.30 -4.33 3.08
N CYS A 46 9.33 -4.34 2.23
CA CYS A 46 9.17 -4.69 0.82
C CYS A 46 8.79 -6.15 0.60
N SER A 47 9.29 -7.06 1.44
CA SER A 47 8.88 -8.47 1.38
C SER A 47 7.45 -8.65 1.88
N ALA A 48 7.05 -7.94 2.93
CA ALA A 48 5.67 -7.95 3.43
C ALA A 48 4.67 -7.44 2.36
N ALA A 49 4.96 -6.28 1.77
CA ALA A 49 4.12 -5.70 0.72
C ALA A 49 4.06 -6.59 -0.53
N LYS A 50 5.19 -7.21 -0.90
CA LYS A 50 5.26 -8.18 -2.01
C LYS A 50 4.38 -9.39 -1.77
N LEU A 51 4.43 -9.99 -0.58
CA LEU A 51 3.58 -11.14 -0.23
C LEU A 51 2.09 -10.81 -0.42
N CYS A 52 1.65 -9.65 0.03
CA CYS A 52 0.27 -9.20 -0.15
C CYS A 52 -0.12 -9.07 -1.64
N ALA A 53 0.72 -8.41 -2.43
CA ALA A 53 0.46 -8.20 -3.84
C ALA A 53 0.44 -9.52 -4.63
N GLU A 54 1.39 -10.43 -4.37
CA GLU A 54 1.46 -11.73 -5.04
C GLU A 54 0.28 -12.63 -4.65
N PHE A 55 -0.10 -12.63 -3.37
CA PHE A 55 -1.27 -13.38 -2.89
C PHE A 55 -2.56 -12.95 -3.60
N GLY A 56 -2.77 -11.63 -3.70
CA GLY A 56 -3.93 -11.06 -4.39
C GLY A 56 -3.90 -11.33 -5.88
N ALA A 57 -2.76 -11.07 -6.54
CA ALA A 57 -2.60 -11.25 -7.98
C ALA A 57 -2.89 -12.70 -8.42
N ALA A 58 -2.42 -13.69 -7.65
CA ALA A 58 -2.69 -15.10 -7.92
C ALA A 58 -4.20 -15.47 -7.88
N ARG A 59 -5.04 -14.62 -7.30
CA ARG A 59 -6.49 -14.79 -7.15
C ARG A 59 -7.30 -13.79 -7.95
N GLY A 60 -6.65 -12.94 -8.76
CA GLY A 60 -7.33 -11.85 -9.46
C GLY A 60 -7.85 -10.76 -8.51
N HIS A 61 -7.24 -10.61 -7.33
CA HIS A 61 -7.61 -9.63 -6.32
C HIS A 61 -6.55 -8.53 -6.20
N LEU A 62 -7.01 -7.31 -5.97
CA LEU A 62 -6.16 -6.28 -5.41
C LEU A 62 -5.96 -6.58 -3.91
N THR A 63 -4.72 -6.70 -3.48
CA THR A 63 -4.39 -6.96 -2.06
C THR A 63 -3.11 -6.23 -1.71
N PHE A 64 -3.10 -5.58 -0.55
CA PHE A 64 -2.00 -4.71 -0.11
C PHE A 64 -1.82 -4.79 1.40
N LEU A 65 -0.65 -4.40 1.89
CA LEU A 65 -0.33 -4.44 3.32
C LEU A 65 -1.25 -3.49 4.11
N VAL A 66 -1.82 -3.95 5.23
CA VAL A 66 -2.73 -3.16 6.07
C VAL A 66 -2.07 -1.85 6.49
N GLY A 67 -2.69 -0.72 6.12
CA GLY A 67 -2.17 0.62 6.40
C GLY A 67 -3.10 1.40 7.32
N ARG A 68 -3.89 2.31 6.75
CA ARG A 68 -4.78 3.20 7.51
C ARG A 68 -5.80 2.49 8.41
N ASN A 69 -6.19 1.28 8.03
CA ASN A 69 -7.18 0.48 8.75
C ASN A 69 -6.58 -0.37 9.89
N ALA A 70 -5.31 -0.15 10.25
CA ALA A 70 -4.63 -0.94 11.27
C ALA A 70 -5.35 -0.89 12.62
N ARG A 71 -5.90 0.26 12.99
CA ARG A 71 -6.58 0.45 14.28
C ARG A 71 -7.89 -0.33 14.37
N GLU A 72 -8.62 -0.48 13.27
CA GLU A 72 -9.81 -1.33 13.21
C GLU A 72 -9.44 -2.81 13.27
N ILE A 73 -8.29 -3.21 12.72
CA ILE A 73 -7.90 -4.63 12.63
C ILE A 73 -7.27 -5.14 13.92
N MET A 74 -6.39 -4.36 14.56
CA MET A 74 -5.62 -4.80 15.74
C MET A 74 -6.45 -5.41 16.89
N PRO A 75 -7.62 -4.87 17.28
CA PRO A 75 -8.43 -5.46 18.35
C PRO A 75 -8.95 -6.88 18.07
N HIS A 76 -8.90 -7.32 16.81
CA HIS A 76 -9.36 -8.64 16.37
C HIS A 76 -8.20 -9.62 16.16
N LEU A 77 -6.96 -9.20 16.39
CA LEU A 77 -5.78 -10.04 16.21
C LEU A 77 -5.41 -10.76 17.50
N ASP A 78 -4.60 -11.82 17.34
CA ASP A 78 -4.04 -12.53 18.49
C ASP A 78 -3.14 -11.59 19.31
N VAL A 79 -3.19 -11.70 20.63
CA VAL A 79 -2.55 -10.76 21.58
C VAL A 79 -1.02 -10.71 21.50
N SER A 80 -0.40 -11.59 20.72
CA SER A 80 1.04 -11.65 20.45
C SER A 80 1.42 -11.18 19.04
N THR A 81 0.47 -10.65 18.25
CA THR A 81 0.67 -10.34 16.82
C THR A 81 1.21 -8.94 16.59
N ASN A 82 2.51 -8.79 16.37
CA ASN A 82 3.07 -7.52 15.89
C ASN A 82 2.91 -7.40 14.37
N LEU A 83 2.78 -6.19 13.84
CA LEU A 83 2.41 -5.96 12.45
C LEU A 83 3.43 -5.13 11.68
N TRP A 84 3.75 -5.62 10.47
CA TRP A 84 4.12 -4.71 9.39
C TRP A 84 2.91 -3.88 9.00
N LEU A 85 3.05 -2.55 9.01
CA LEU A 85 2.01 -1.67 8.47
C LEU A 85 2.42 -1.11 7.11
N GLY A 86 1.42 -0.93 6.26
CA GLY A 86 1.52 -0.29 4.95
C GLY A 86 1.73 1.22 5.00
N LEU A 87 2.06 1.80 6.16
CA LEU A 87 2.24 3.24 6.35
C LEU A 87 3.70 3.63 6.18
N ASN A 88 3.97 4.70 5.42
CA ASN A 88 5.31 5.15 5.08
C ASN A 88 5.42 6.63 4.70
N VAL A 89 6.65 7.15 4.71
CA VAL A 89 7.02 8.50 4.25
C VAL A 89 8.21 8.48 3.29
N PHE A 90 8.49 7.38 2.59
CA PHE A 90 9.65 7.23 1.70
C PHE A 90 9.84 8.36 0.67
N LEU A 91 8.72 8.90 0.19
CA LEU A 91 8.70 9.94 -0.84
C LEU A 91 9.15 11.31 -0.32
N THR A 92 8.87 11.60 0.96
CA THR A 92 9.12 12.88 1.60
C THR A 92 10.13 12.73 2.74
N SER A 93 10.33 13.76 3.54
CA SER A 93 11.06 13.64 4.80
C SER A 93 10.11 13.22 5.92
N SER A 94 10.61 12.47 6.90
CA SER A 94 9.87 12.20 8.13
C SER A 94 9.79 13.48 8.95
N ASN A 95 8.64 13.72 9.55
CA ASN A 95 8.49 14.68 10.64
C ASN A 95 8.15 13.90 11.92
N ALA A 96 8.37 14.52 13.08
CA ALA A 96 7.95 13.96 14.37
C ALA A 96 6.42 14.09 14.57
N SER A 97 5.61 13.65 13.59
CA SER A 97 4.17 13.85 13.56
C SER A 97 3.44 12.59 13.10
N SER A 98 2.18 12.45 13.54
CA SER A 98 1.23 11.48 12.99
C SER A 98 0.64 11.91 11.64
N VAL A 99 0.94 13.12 11.14
CA VAL A 99 0.35 13.71 9.93
C VAL A 99 1.28 13.54 8.74
N GLY A 100 0.72 13.16 7.59
CA GLY A 100 1.46 13.11 6.32
C GLY A 100 1.99 11.73 5.92
N TRP A 101 1.70 10.68 6.69
CA TRP A 101 2.09 9.31 6.35
C TRP A 101 1.17 8.76 5.28
N ARG A 102 1.76 8.16 4.25
CA ARG A 102 1.02 7.54 3.13
C ARG A 102 0.83 6.07 3.38
N ASP A 103 -0.21 5.49 2.81
CA ASP A 103 -0.35 4.05 2.79
C ASP A 103 -0.04 3.43 1.41
N VAL A 104 -0.08 2.09 1.36
CA VAL A 104 0.15 1.32 0.12
C VAL A 104 -1.12 1.01 -0.66
N ASP A 105 -2.30 1.54 -0.26
CA ASP A 105 -3.55 1.30 -0.99
C ASP A 105 -3.48 1.96 -2.37
N PRO A 106 -3.52 1.17 -3.47
CA PRO A 106 -3.36 1.76 -4.78
C PRO A 106 -4.58 2.50 -5.31
N ARG A 107 -5.74 2.34 -4.68
CA ARG A 107 -7.00 3.00 -5.06
C ARG A 107 -7.01 4.48 -4.69
N THR A 108 -6.31 4.85 -3.62
CA THR A 108 -6.28 6.21 -3.08
C THR A 108 -4.85 6.72 -2.90
N PRO A 109 -4.06 6.81 -3.99
CA PRO A 109 -2.62 7.11 -3.93
C PRO A 109 -2.25 8.47 -3.33
N GLN A 110 -3.20 9.39 -3.23
CA GLN A 110 -3.02 10.71 -2.62
C GLN A 110 -3.12 10.70 -1.09
N TYR A 111 -3.63 9.62 -0.49
CA TYR A 111 -3.94 9.58 0.93
C TYR A 111 -2.72 9.91 1.79
N THR A 112 -3.00 10.65 2.86
CA THR A 112 -2.08 10.94 3.95
C THR A 112 -2.86 10.93 5.26
N THR A 113 -2.25 10.43 6.32
CA THR A 113 -2.81 10.49 7.67
C THR A 113 -3.06 11.92 8.11
N LEU A 114 -4.15 12.12 8.86
CA LEU A 114 -4.53 13.40 9.48
C LEU A 114 -4.23 13.42 10.99
N GLY A 115 -3.78 12.29 11.54
CA GLY A 115 -3.17 12.18 12.86
C GLY A 115 -3.88 11.19 13.77
N GLY A 116 -5.15 10.90 13.51
CA GLY A 116 -5.93 9.92 14.28
C GLY A 116 -5.60 8.47 13.93
N GLU A 117 -4.99 8.23 12.78
CA GLU A 117 -4.73 6.89 12.25
C GLU A 117 -3.49 6.23 12.88
N ILE A 118 -2.56 7.04 13.39
CA ILE A 118 -1.33 6.54 14.03
C ILE A 118 -1.36 6.81 15.53
N GLN A 119 -1.24 5.73 16.31
CA GLN A 119 -1.13 5.77 17.77
C GLN A 119 0.31 5.51 18.19
N TRP A 120 1.13 6.56 18.16
CA TRP A 120 2.53 6.44 18.55
C TRP A 120 2.70 5.92 19.98
N HIS A 121 3.71 5.07 20.19
CA HIS A 121 4.25 4.82 21.51
C HIS A 121 4.80 6.11 22.13
N SER A 122 4.92 6.16 23.46
CA SER A 122 5.51 7.31 24.14
C SER A 122 6.93 7.56 23.62
N GLY A 123 7.21 8.78 23.15
CA GLY A 123 8.49 9.16 22.56
C GLY A 123 8.62 8.89 21.06
N GLU A 124 7.60 8.28 20.43
CA GLU A 124 7.51 8.07 18.99
C GLU A 124 6.66 9.15 18.29
N PRO A 125 6.88 9.42 16.99
CA PRO A 125 7.98 8.88 16.20
C PRO A 125 9.29 9.56 16.59
N GLY A 126 10.35 8.78 16.77
CA GLY A 126 11.71 9.30 17.01
C GLY A 126 12.22 10.15 15.84
N GLY A 127 11.63 9.96 14.65
CA GLY A 127 11.99 10.63 13.42
C GLY A 127 13.21 9.97 12.78
N GLY A 128 13.34 10.15 11.46
CA GLY A 128 14.53 9.71 10.72
C GLY A 128 14.41 8.34 10.06
N VAL A 129 13.28 7.65 10.19
CA VAL A 129 13.02 6.37 9.52
C VAL A 129 11.63 6.36 8.85
N PRO A 130 11.44 5.62 7.73
CA PRO A 130 10.36 5.94 6.80
C PRO A 130 9.11 5.07 6.90
N ILE A 131 9.01 4.08 7.79
CA ILE A 131 7.84 3.19 7.87
C ILE A 131 7.26 3.18 9.28
N VAL A 132 6.04 2.66 9.41
CA VAL A 132 5.39 2.40 10.69
C VAL A 132 5.23 0.90 10.91
N ILE A 133 5.42 0.46 12.14
CA ILE A 133 5.06 -0.88 12.61
C ILE A 133 4.16 -0.78 13.84
N SER A 134 3.52 -1.87 14.24
CA SER A 134 2.75 -1.91 15.47
C SER A 134 3.12 -3.08 16.36
N GLU A 135 3.18 -2.80 17.67
CA GLU A 135 3.32 -3.79 18.73
C GLU A 135 1.95 -4.26 19.22
N CYS A 136 1.77 -5.58 19.35
CA CYS A 136 0.54 -6.21 19.80
C CYS A 136 0.03 -5.76 21.17
N LYS A 137 0.90 -5.78 22.20
CA LYS A 137 0.50 -5.69 23.61
C LYS A 137 -0.13 -4.35 23.97
N SER A 138 0.37 -3.29 23.34
CA SER A 138 0.00 -1.91 23.63
C SER A 138 -0.88 -1.29 22.53
N ALA A 139 -1.03 -1.99 21.39
CA ALA A 139 -1.49 -1.41 20.14
C ALA A 139 -0.73 -0.14 19.73
N ALA A 140 0.46 0.07 20.30
CA ALA A 140 1.28 1.23 20.02
C ALA A 140 2.01 1.05 18.69
N MET A 141 2.29 2.17 18.06
CA MET A 141 2.98 2.25 16.77
C MET A 141 4.34 2.90 16.94
N TYR A 142 5.30 2.47 16.12
CA TYR A 142 6.69 2.92 16.14
C TYR A 142 7.10 3.25 14.71
N ASP A 143 7.94 4.28 14.54
CA ASP A 143 8.62 4.43 13.26
C ASP A 143 9.79 3.42 13.22
N CYS A 144 10.09 2.90 12.02
CA CYS A 144 11.19 1.96 11.88
C CYS A 144 11.84 2.04 10.50
N SER A 145 12.99 1.38 10.35
CA SER A 145 13.62 1.20 9.04
C SER A 145 12.90 0.10 8.24
N PRO A 146 13.07 0.04 6.92
CA PRO A 146 12.45 -1.00 6.08
C PRO A 146 12.87 -2.44 6.42
N THR A 147 13.95 -2.61 7.19
CA THR A 147 14.47 -3.91 7.66
C THR A 147 14.25 -4.12 9.16
N CYS A 148 13.32 -3.36 9.77
CA CYS A 148 13.00 -3.36 11.19
C CYS A 148 13.24 -4.71 11.88
N ASN A 149 14.16 -4.74 12.84
CA ASN A 149 14.61 -5.97 13.50
C ASN A 149 14.37 -5.97 15.01
N ILE A 150 13.59 -5.02 15.53
CA ILE A 150 13.30 -4.91 16.96
C ILE A 150 12.32 -6.00 17.45
N MET A 151 11.51 -6.54 16.54
CA MET A 151 10.55 -7.60 16.83
C MET A 151 10.24 -8.41 15.57
N GLN A 152 9.64 -9.58 15.76
CA GLN A 152 9.10 -10.40 14.68
C GLN A 152 7.75 -9.83 14.24
N LEU A 153 7.60 -9.57 12.94
CA LEU A 153 6.48 -8.82 12.38
C LEU A 153 5.68 -9.69 11.40
N SER A 154 4.38 -9.79 11.67
CA SER A 154 3.42 -10.52 10.84
C SER A 154 2.92 -9.68 9.67
N VAL A 155 2.54 -10.36 8.60
CA VAL A 155 2.04 -9.78 7.35
C VAL A 155 0.54 -9.97 7.29
N TYR A 156 -0.20 -8.87 7.51
CA TYR A 156 -1.64 -8.80 7.30
C TYR A 156 -1.94 -7.97 6.08
N CYS A 157 -2.74 -8.52 5.18
CA CYS A 157 -3.08 -7.89 3.92
C CYS A 157 -4.57 -7.59 3.84
N GLU A 158 -4.91 -6.42 3.33
CA GLU A 158 -6.26 -5.96 3.08
C GLU A 158 -6.69 -6.27 1.64
N TYR A 159 -7.91 -6.75 1.48
CA TYR A 159 -8.57 -6.93 0.18
C TYR A 159 -9.07 -5.59 -0.35
N GLY A 160 -8.57 -5.20 -1.51
CA GLY A 160 -8.93 -3.95 -2.18
C GLY A 160 -10.08 -4.06 -3.19
N GLY A 161 -10.59 -5.27 -3.46
CA GLY A 161 -11.50 -5.55 -4.58
C GLY A 161 -10.86 -6.46 -5.64
N PRO A 162 -11.59 -6.77 -6.73
CA PRO A 162 -11.02 -7.49 -7.86
C PRO A 162 -9.95 -6.65 -8.58
N LEU A 163 -8.97 -7.30 -9.21
CA LEU A 163 -8.04 -6.61 -10.09
C LEU A 163 -8.79 -5.99 -11.28
N PRO A 164 -8.39 -4.78 -11.74
CA PRO A 164 -9.01 -4.16 -12.90
C PRO A 164 -8.87 -5.01 -14.16
N THR A 165 -9.98 -5.54 -14.68
CA THR A 165 -10.06 -6.25 -15.97
C THR A 165 -10.71 -5.33 -17.00
N GLY A 166 -9.94 -4.56 -17.76
CA GLY A 166 -10.53 -3.65 -18.76
C GLY A 166 -9.63 -2.51 -19.21
N ASN A 167 -10.22 -1.31 -19.34
CA ASN A 167 -9.51 -0.13 -19.83
C ASN A 167 -8.48 0.35 -18.80
N LEU A 168 -7.21 -0.04 -19.01
CA LEU A 168 -6.08 0.34 -18.16
C LEU A 168 -5.54 1.75 -18.47
N ARG A 169 -6.42 2.70 -18.82
CA ARG A 169 -6.03 4.11 -18.96
C ARG A 169 -5.59 4.64 -17.60
N GLN A 170 -4.29 4.80 -17.46
CA GLN A 170 -3.67 5.32 -16.26
C GLN A 170 -3.11 6.71 -16.54
N LYS A 171 -3.54 7.70 -15.78
CA LYS A 171 -2.92 9.03 -15.80
C LYS A 171 -1.67 9.02 -14.92
N TYR A 172 -0.63 9.63 -15.45
CA TYR A 172 0.63 9.85 -14.75
C TYR A 172 0.90 11.34 -14.62
N ARG A 173 1.47 11.75 -13.48
CA ARG A 173 1.82 13.14 -13.18
C ARG A 173 3.19 13.23 -12.53
N SER A 174 3.97 14.26 -12.89
CA SER A 174 5.29 14.50 -12.32
C SER A 174 5.25 15.21 -10.96
N ASP A 175 4.15 15.91 -10.67
CA ASP A 175 3.93 16.68 -9.45
C ASP A 175 3.04 15.97 -8.42
N PHE A 176 2.74 14.69 -8.64
CA PHE A 176 1.83 13.90 -7.82
C PHE A 176 2.58 12.82 -6.99
N PRO A 177 2.16 12.51 -5.75
CA PRO A 177 1.17 13.23 -4.95
C PRO A 177 1.70 14.56 -4.41
N VAL A 178 3.02 14.77 -4.49
CA VAL A 178 3.70 16.03 -4.17
C VAL A 178 4.83 16.25 -5.20
N PRO A 179 5.16 17.51 -5.54
CA PRO A 179 6.38 17.80 -6.29
C PRO A 179 7.61 17.42 -5.45
N LEU A 180 8.66 16.97 -6.14
CA LEU A 180 9.92 16.62 -5.50
C LEU A 180 11.03 17.53 -6.01
N ASP A 181 11.74 18.17 -5.07
CA ASP A 181 12.95 18.92 -5.37
C ASP A 181 14.18 17.99 -5.45
N GLN A 182 14.15 16.88 -4.70
CA GLN A 182 15.22 15.89 -4.64
C GLN A 182 14.70 14.49 -4.93
N PHE A 183 15.13 13.92 -6.05
CA PHE A 183 14.73 12.57 -6.46
C PHE A 183 15.49 11.46 -5.75
N PHE A 184 16.63 11.77 -5.14
CA PHE A 184 17.54 10.76 -4.60
C PHE A 184 17.61 10.80 -3.08
N THR A 185 17.81 9.63 -2.48
CA THR A 185 18.22 9.46 -1.09
C THR A 185 19.49 8.62 -1.04
N SER A 186 20.45 9.01 -0.19
CA SER A 186 21.68 8.22 0.05
C SER A 186 21.57 7.32 1.27
N ASP A 187 20.57 7.53 2.11
CA ASP A 187 20.37 6.73 3.30
C ASP A 187 19.66 5.42 2.93
N LYS A 188 20.32 4.29 3.23
CA LYS A 188 19.79 2.95 2.97
C LYS A 188 18.52 2.67 3.77
N ASN A 189 18.35 3.31 4.93
CA ASN A 189 17.13 3.22 5.71
C ASN A 189 15.94 3.90 5.01
N TRP A 190 16.18 4.67 3.95
CA TRP A 190 15.15 5.37 3.16
C TRP A 190 14.90 4.73 1.80
N HIS A 191 15.53 3.59 1.51
CA HIS A 191 15.30 2.89 0.25
C HIS A 191 13.91 2.23 0.26
N GLY A 192 13.01 2.75 -0.58
CA GLY A 192 11.75 2.09 -0.89
C GLY A 192 11.93 0.87 -1.79
N CYS A 193 10.81 0.17 -2.03
CA CYS A 193 10.79 -1.01 -2.87
C CYS A 193 10.88 -0.59 -4.33
N HIS A 194 11.90 -1.05 -5.04
CA HIS A 194 12.13 -0.63 -6.42
C HIS A 194 12.58 -1.79 -7.30
N GLN A 195 12.27 -1.69 -8.59
CA GLN A 195 12.72 -2.61 -9.62
C GLN A 195 13.34 -1.82 -10.77
N MET A 196 14.55 -2.19 -11.17
CA MET A 196 15.22 -1.62 -12.33
C MET A 196 14.96 -2.46 -13.57
N LEU A 197 14.65 -1.78 -14.67
CA LEU A 197 14.32 -2.33 -15.97
C LEU A 197 15.04 -1.53 -17.07
N GLN A 198 15.30 -2.20 -18.19
CA GLN A 198 15.72 -1.53 -19.43
C GLN A 198 14.49 -1.36 -20.34
N LYS A 199 14.20 -0.13 -20.75
CA LYS A 199 13.07 0.21 -21.61
C LYS A 199 13.46 1.26 -22.64
N PRO A 200 13.01 1.13 -23.90
CA PRO A 200 13.42 2.03 -24.97
C PRO A 200 12.73 3.41 -24.89
N SER A 201 11.66 3.55 -24.09
CA SER A 201 10.95 4.82 -23.94
C SER A 201 10.28 4.98 -22.57
N LYS A 202 10.03 6.24 -22.17
CA LYS A 202 9.19 6.62 -21.02
C LYS A 202 7.81 5.96 -21.07
N LEU A 203 7.23 5.91 -22.27
CA LEU A 203 5.91 5.34 -22.50
C LEU A 203 5.90 3.83 -22.26
N ASP A 204 6.94 3.11 -22.67
CA ASP A 204 7.06 1.67 -22.40
C ASP A 204 7.32 1.39 -20.93
N CYS A 205 8.10 2.25 -20.26
CA CYS A 205 8.29 2.20 -18.82
C CYS A 205 6.96 2.37 -18.08
N ALA A 206 6.18 3.41 -18.42
CA ALA A 206 4.86 3.68 -17.86
C ALA A 206 3.86 2.57 -18.17
N ARG A 207 3.82 2.08 -19.42
CA ARG A 207 2.94 0.98 -19.82
C ARG A 207 3.19 -0.27 -19.00
N LYS A 208 4.47 -0.66 -18.82
CA LYS A 208 4.81 -1.84 -18.00
C LYS A 208 4.41 -1.63 -16.54
N CYS A 209 4.62 -0.43 -15.99
CA CYS A 209 4.16 -0.08 -14.65
C CYS A 209 2.64 -0.14 -14.56
N THR A 210 1.88 0.30 -15.55
CA THR A 210 0.40 0.25 -15.55
C THR A 210 -0.14 -1.18 -15.50
N LEU A 211 0.53 -2.12 -16.19
CA LEU A 211 0.16 -3.53 -16.18
C LEU A 211 0.42 -4.22 -14.84
N ASP A 212 1.22 -3.59 -13.97
CA ASP A 212 1.51 -4.08 -12.64
C ASP A 212 0.85 -3.15 -11.60
N VAL A 213 -0.23 -3.62 -10.97
CA VAL A 213 -0.97 -2.83 -9.97
C VAL A 213 -0.11 -2.47 -8.76
N ALA A 214 0.96 -3.22 -8.47
CA ALA A 214 1.88 -2.89 -7.39
C ALA A 214 2.78 -1.70 -7.73
N CYS A 215 3.05 -1.42 -9.00
CA CYS A 215 3.86 -0.27 -9.37
C CYS A 215 3.10 1.05 -9.07
N ARG A 216 3.74 2.01 -8.40
CA ARG A 216 3.15 3.28 -7.94
C ARG A 216 3.63 4.47 -8.74
N SER A 217 4.92 4.50 -9.02
CA SER A 217 5.54 5.52 -9.86
C SER A 217 6.70 4.93 -10.65
N ILE A 218 7.11 5.68 -11.67
CA ILE A 218 8.29 5.40 -12.45
C ILE A 218 9.28 6.55 -12.32
N TYR A 219 10.54 6.21 -12.40
CA TYR A 219 11.61 7.11 -12.77
C TYR A 219 12.20 6.64 -14.08
N TYR A 220 12.47 7.57 -14.99
CA TYR A 220 13.05 7.26 -16.29
C TYR A 220 14.24 8.17 -16.58
N ASP A 221 15.27 7.58 -17.15
CA ASP A 221 16.47 8.25 -17.64
C ASP A 221 16.53 8.11 -19.16
N ASP A 222 16.36 9.24 -19.85
CA ASP A 222 16.38 9.31 -21.32
C ASP A 222 17.73 8.94 -21.92
N ALA A 223 18.84 9.18 -21.21
CA ALA A 223 20.17 8.96 -21.77
C ALA A 223 20.47 7.47 -21.95
N ASP A 224 20.12 6.66 -20.95
CA ASP A 224 20.49 5.24 -20.88
C ASP A 224 19.29 4.29 -21.09
N GLY A 225 18.06 4.81 -21.26
CA GLY A 225 16.84 3.98 -21.34
C GLY A 225 16.52 3.24 -20.03
N ARG A 226 17.05 3.74 -18.91
CA ARG A 226 16.85 3.12 -17.60
C ARG A 226 15.50 3.51 -17.04
N CYS A 227 14.73 2.49 -16.67
CA CYS A 227 13.40 2.60 -16.11
C CYS A 227 13.42 1.99 -14.71
N VAL A 228 13.03 2.76 -13.71
CA VAL A 228 12.91 2.27 -12.33
C VAL A 228 11.47 2.37 -11.91
N HIS A 229 10.87 1.25 -11.56
CA HIS A 229 9.54 1.18 -10.98
C HIS A 229 9.64 1.26 -9.47
N MET A 230 8.90 2.17 -8.84
CA MET A 230 8.66 2.15 -7.39
C MET A 230 7.46 1.27 -7.12
N MET A 231 7.65 0.25 -6.30
CA MET A 231 6.67 -0.80 -6.02
C MET A 231 6.03 -0.58 -4.64
N TYR A 232 4.72 -0.82 -4.54
CA TYR A 232 3.87 -0.76 -3.35
C TYR A 232 3.70 0.62 -2.71
N ALA A 233 4.78 1.38 -2.57
CA ALA A 233 4.82 2.76 -2.10
C ALA A 233 5.57 3.66 -3.10
N ASP A 234 5.21 4.94 -3.13
CA ASP A 234 6.05 5.95 -3.78
C ASP A 234 7.29 6.23 -2.92
N ALA A 235 8.45 6.32 -3.55
CA ALA A 235 9.72 6.53 -2.86
C ALA A 235 10.70 7.34 -3.70
N ARG A 236 11.67 7.98 -3.04
CA ARG A 236 12.87 8.53 -3.70
C ARG A 236 13.77 7.40 -4.20
N LEU A 237 14.51 7.67 -5.27
CA LEU A 237 15.50 6.74 -5.82
C LEU A 237 16.69 6.55 -4.86
N PRO A 238 17.17 5.32 -4.67
CA PRO A 238 18.49 5.09 -4.11
C PRO A 238 19.58 5.81 -4.92
N SER A 239 20.50 6.50 -4.24
CA SER A 239 21.63 7.18 -4.88
C SER A 239 22.52 6.22 -5.68
N THR A 240 22.51 4.93 -5.34
CA THR A 240 23.21 3.86 -6.07
C THR A 240 22.72 3.66 -7.50
N VAL A 241 21.54 4.18 -7.84
CA VAL A 241 20.98 4.14 -9.21
C VAL A 241 21.39 5.37 -10.03
N ARG A 242 21.88 6.43 -9.36
CA ARG A 242 22.25 7.68 -10.01
C ARG A 242 23.36 7.44 -11.05
N SER A 243 23.23 8.12 -12.18
CA SER A 243 24.32 8.28 -13.16
C SER A 243 24.54 9.78 -13.33
N GLU A 244 25.79 10.19 -13.57
CA GLU A 244 26.16 11.59 -13.75
C GLU A 244 25.60 12.19 -15.04
N THR A 245 25.40 11.36 -16.06
CA THR A 245 24.85 11.76 -17.36
C THR A 245 23.33 11.76 -17.42
N ALA A 246 22.69 11.15 -16.41
CA ALA A 246 21.26 10.87 -16.42
C ALA A 246 20.40 12.10 -16.10
N LYS A 247 19.40 12.34 -16.93
CA LYS A 247 18.33 13.33 -16.67
C LYS A 247 17.10 12.58 -16.24
N TRP A 248 17.04 12.29 -14.94
CA TRP A 248 15.93 11.57 -14.36
C TRP A 248 14.66 12.41 -14.37
N GLU A 249 13.56 11.79 -14.76
CA GLU A 249 12.21 12.32 -14.60
C GLU A 249 11.36 11.33 -13.80
N ARG A 250 10.43 11.84 -13.01
CA ARG A 250 9.51 11.04 -12.22
C ARG A 250 8.08 11.22 -12.72
N TYR A 251 7.33 10.13 -12.74
CA TYR A 251 5.91 10.12 -13.05
C TYR A 251 5.16 9.14 -12.13
N ALA A 252 4.17 9.61 -11.39
CA ALA A 252 3.37 8.79 -10.47
C ALA A 252 1.96 8.53 -10.99
N LYS A 253 1.43 7.34 -10.71
CA LYS A 253 0.04 6.99 -11.00
C LYS A 253 -0.89 7.83 -10.12
N THR A 254 -1.83 8.51 -10.74
CA THR A 254 -2.96 9.11 -10.00
C THR A 254 -4.05 8.07 -9.75
N SER A 255 -5.06 8.40 -8.94
CA SER A 255 -6.25 7.56 -8.79
C SER A 255 -6.86 7.22 -10.16
N TYR A 256 -7.45 6.04 -10.26
CA TYR A 256 -8.23 5.66 -11.43
C TYR A 256 -9.40 6.63 -11.60
N VAL A 257 -9.70 6.99 -12.84
CA VAL A 257 -10.96 7.64 -13.15
C VAL A 257 -12.01 6.54 -13.07
N VAL A 258 -12.82 6.55 -12.02
CA VAL A 258 -14.02 5.71 -11.96
C VAL A 258 -14.95 6.26 -13.05
N SER A 259 -15.06 5.54 -14.16
CA SER A 259 -16.00 5.85 -15.25
C SER A 259 -17.38 5.35 -14.92
#